data_AF-A0AAN1LAR6-F1
#
_entry.id   AF-A0AAN1LAR6-F1
#
_cell.length_a   1.000
_cell.length_b   1.000
_cell.length_c   1.000
_cell.angle_alpha   90.00
_cell.angle_beta   90.00
_cell.angle_gamma   90.00
#
_symmetry.space_group_name_H-M   'P 1'
#
loop_
_entity.id
_entity.type
_entity.pdbx_description
1 polymer ?
#
loop_
_entity_poly.entity_id
_entity_poly.type
_entity_poly.pdbx_seq_one_letter_code
_entity_poly.pdbx_strand_id
1 'polypeptide(L)'
;MQDITQTARQIAGSPEDHLDEIHLFTSAWATMKAARGQGFNPARLRPQHLIDRPAPTPEPTEMVLDRVGDKVRAIMESRDLTASGKKAA
;
A
#
# COMPACT_ATOMS: atom_id res chain seq x y z
N MET A 1 -11.66 -14.67 24.83
CA MET A 1 -10.22 -14.75 24.46
C MET A 1 -9.97 -15.45 23.13
N GLN A 2 -10.78 -16.46 22.73
CA GLN A 2 -10.62 -17.12 21.43
C GLN A 2 -10.85 -16.19 20.23
N ASP A 3 -11.83 -15.27 20.29
CA ASP A 3 -12.06 -14.26 19.25
C ASP A 3 -10.82 -13.42 18.95
N ILE A 4 -10.19 -12.88 19.98
CA ILE A 4 -9.00 -12.02 19.84
C ILE A 4 -7.84 -12.78 19.18
N THR A 5 -7.72 -14.09 19.45
CA THR A 5 -6.67 -14.93 18.86
C THR A 5 -6.99 -15.31 17.42
N GLN A 6 -8.28 -15.46 17.08
CA GLN A 6 -8.76 -15.73 15.72
C GLN A 6 -8.57 -14.51 14.81
N THR A 7 -8.95 -13.32 15.27
CA THR A 7 -8.70 -12.06 14.56
C THR A 7 -7.21 -11.83 14.34
N ALA A 8 -6.40 -12.06 15.37
CA ALA A 8 -4.95 -11.97 15.24
C ALA A 8 -4.36 -12.95 14.20
N ARG A 9 -4.92 -14.16 14.11
CA ARG A 9 -4.52 -15.16 13.12
C ARG A 9 -4.90 -14.75 11.69
N GLN A 10 -6.05 -14.09 11.51
CA GLN A 10 -6.46 -13.56 10.20
C GLN A 10 -5.52 -12.44 9.74
N ILE A 11 -5.26 -11.45 10.60
CA ILE A 11 -4.36 -10.32 10.29
C ILE A 11 -2.93 -10.81 9.99
N ALA A 12 -2.43 -11.78 10.75
CA ALA A 12 -1.10 -12.36 10.51
C ALA A 12 -1.06 -13.31 9.29
N GLY A 13 -2.21 -13.81 8.85
CA GLY A 13 -2.35 -14.71 7.69
C GLY A 13 -2.40 -13.98 6.34
N SER A 14 -2.77 -12.69 6.36
CA SER A 14 -2.83 -11.81 5.19
C SER A 14 -2.20 -10.43 5.49
N PRO A 15 -0.90 -10.38 5.83
CA PRO A 15 -0.22 -9.13 6.18
C PRO A 15 -0.22 -8.08 5.04
N GLU A 16 -0.34 -8.52 3.79
CA GLU A 16 -0.43 -7.67 2.60
C GLU A 16 -1.66 -6.73 2.59
N ASP A 17 -2.75 -7.11 3.26
CA ASP A 17 -3.97 -6.31 3.37
C ASP A 17 -3.84 -5.20 4.42
N HIS A 18 -2.76 -5.21 5.20
CA HIS A 18 -2.53 -4.34 6.36
C HIS A 18 -1.20 -3.58 6.28
N LEU A 19 -0.62 -3.45 5.08
CA LEU A 19 0.69 -2.80 4.87
C LEU A 19 0.74 -1.34 5.31
N ASP A 20 -0.40 -0.63 5.27
CA ASP A 20 -0.51 0.76 5.70
C ASP A 20 -0.78 0.89 7.21
N GLU A 21 -1.10 -0.23 7.88
CA GLU A 21 -1.47 -0.31 9.30
C GLU A 21 -0.54 -1.30 10.04
N ILE A 22 0.78 -1.09 9.93
CA ILE A 22 1.83 -1.95 10.49
C ILE A 22 1.62 -2.29 11.98
N HIS A 23 0.97 -1.40 12.73
CA HIS A 23 0.64 -1.59 14.14
C HIS A 23 -0.34 -2.75 14.36
N LEU A 24 -1.27 -2.98 13.43
CA LEU A 24 -2.22 -4.09 13.49
C LEU A 24 -1.51 -5.44 13.37
N PHE A 25 -0.60 -5.58 12.40
CA PHE A 25 0.20 -6.77 12.25
C PHE A 25 1.05 -7.04 13.50
N THR A 26 1.71 -6.01 14.02
CA THR A 26 2.56 -6.13 15.22
C THR A 26 1.74 -6.57 16.44
N SER A 27 0.54 -6.03 16.60
CA SER A 27 -0.37 -6.36 17.70
C SER A 27 -0.95 -7.77 17.55
N ALA A 28 -1.38 -8.15 16.35
CA ALA A 28 -1.84 -9.49 16.03
C ALA A 28 -0.77 -10.55 16.32
N TRP A 29 0.46 -10.30 15.87
CA TRP A 29 1.58 -11.19 16.13
C TRP A 29 1.92 -11.29 17.62
N ALA A 30 1.89 -10.16 18.35
CA ALA A 30 2.07 -10.13 19.80
C ALA A 30 1.02 -10.98 20.53
N THR A 31 -0.25 -10.84 20.15
CA THR A 31 -1.36 -11.64 20.67
C THR A 31 -1.15 -13.13 20.41
N MET A 32 -0.72 -13.51 19.20
CA MET A 32 -0.44 -14.91 18.87
C MET A 32 0.76 -15.47 19.67
N LYS A 33 1.78 -14.65 19.94
CA LYS A 33 2.91 -15.03 20.78
C LYS A 33 2.49 -15.20 22.24
N ALA A 34 1.72 -14.26 22.78
CA ALA A 34 1.17 -14.33 24.13
C ALA A 34 0.26 -15.56 24.33
N ALA A 35 -0.59 -15.88 23.36
CA ALA A 35 -1.44 -17.08 23.38
C ALA A 35 -0.64 -18.39 23.41
N ARG A 36 0.61 -18.39 22.97
CA ARG A 36 1.55 -19.52 23.05
C ARG A 36 2.43 -19.49 24.31
N GLY A 37 2.17 -18.58 25.24
CA GLY A 37 3.00 -18.36 26.43
C GLY A 37 4.38 -17.74 26.13
N GLN A 38 4.59 -17.22 24.91
CA GLN A 38 5.84 -16.59 24.51
C GLN A 38 5.70 -15.07 24.65
N GLY A 39 6.49 -14.48 25.55
CA GLY A 39 6.55 -13.02 25.68
C GLY A 39 7.07 -12.36 24.40
N PHE A 40 6.43 -11.28 23.98
CA PHE A 40 6.86 -10.47 22.84
C PHE A 40 7.30 -9.09 23.30
N ASN A 41 8.49 -8.66 22.88
CA ASN A 41 9.00 -7.31 23.14
C ASN A 41 9.21 -6.57 21.80
N PRO A 42 8.29 -5.66 21.42
CA PRO A 42 8.37 -4.93 20.17
C PRO A 42 9.60 -4.01 20.08
N ALA A 43 10.17 -3.56 21.20
CA ALA A 43 11.40 -2.77 21.21
C ALA A 43 12.64 -3.56 20.72
N ARG A 44 12.53 -4.89 20.56
CA ARG A 44 13.58 -5.74 19.98
C ARG A 44 13.51 -5.83 18.46
N LEU A 45 12.44 -5.35 17.82
CA LEU A 45 12.34 -5.27 16.37
C LEU A 45 13.32 -4.20 15.88
N ARG A 46 14.51 -4.64 15.47
CA ARG A 46 15.46 -3.78 14.77
C ARG A 46 14.99 -3.53 13.33
N PRO A 47 15.28 -2.35 12.74
CA PRO A 47 14.94 -2.02 11.34
C PRO A 47 15.42 -3.05 10.32
N GLN A 48 16.44 -3.84 10.65
CA GLN A 48 16.95 -4.95 9.84
C GLN A 48 15.91 -6.08 9.61
N HIS A 49 14.84 -6.11 10.39
CA HIS A 49 13.70 -7.04 10.23
C HIS A 49 12.50 -6.39 9.52
N LEU A 50 12.58 -5.10 9.16
CA LEU A 50 11.60 -4.46 8.30
C LEU A 50 11.97 -4.79 6.86
N ILE A 51 11.17 -5.64 6.22
CA ILE A 51 11.27 -5.88 4.79
C ILE A 51 10.80 -4.60 4.11
N ASP A 52 11.64 -3.99 3.27
CA ASP A 52 11.23 -2.84 2.47
C ASP A 52 9.99 -3.21 1.66
N ARG A 53 8.99 -2.32 1.66
CA ARG A 53 7.77 -2.50 0.89
C ARG A 53 8.16 -2.74 -0.57
N PRO A 54 7.71 -3.83 -1.22
CA PRO A 54 7.95 -3.98 -2.64
C PRO A 54 7.39 -2.76 -3.36
N ALA A 55 8.14 -2.25 -4.35
CA ALA A 55 7.66 -1.13 -5.14
C ALA A 55 6.26 -1.45 -5.67
N PRO A 56 5.31 -0.50 -5.62
CA PRO A 56 3.98 -0.74 -6.16
C PRO A 56 4.11 -1.19 -7.60
N THR A 57 3.28 -2.16 -8.01
CA THR A 57 3.25 -2.60 -9.40
C THR A 57 3.03 -1.38 -10.29
N PRO A 58 3.91 -1.12 -11.26
CA PRO A 58 3.76 0.04 -12.14
C PRO A 58 2.42 -0.07 -12.86
N GLU A 59 1.70 1.04 -12.89
CA GLU A 59 0.45 1.15 -13.63
C GLU A 59 0.69 0.87 -15.12
N PRO A 60 -0.21 0.15 -15.81
CA PRO A 60 -0.09 -0.09 -17.24
C PRO A 60 0.11 1.23 -18.00
N THR A 61 1.05 1.23 -18.94
CA THR A 61 1.43 2.45 -19.67
C THR A 61 0.23 3.18 -20.28
N GLU A 62 -0.74 2.45 -20.82
CA GLU A 62 -1.96 3.02 -21.40
C GLU A 62 -2.78 3.81 -20.39
N MET A 63 -2.97 3.29 -19.16
CA MET A 63 -3.71 4.00 -18.11
C MET A 63 -2.99 5.28 -17.67
N VAL A 64 -1.66 5.24 -17.62
CA VAL A 64 -0.85 6.43 -17.34
C VAL A 64 -1.03 7.47 -18.45
N LEU A 65 -1.00 7.06 -19.71
CA LEU A 65 -1.17 7.94 -20.86
C LEU A 65 -2.56 8.58 -20.90
N ASP A 66 -3.62 7.80 -20.65
CA ASP A 66 -4.98 8.31 -20.60
C ASP A 66 -5.13 9.38 -19.50
N ARG A 67 -4.71 9.05 -18.27
CA ARG A 67 -4.78 9.99 -17.14
C ARG A 67 -3.96 11.26 -17.39
N VAL A 68 -2.77 11.13 -17.98
CA VAL A 68 -1.93 12.29 -18.33
C VAL A 68 -2.60 13.11 -19.42
N GLY A 69 -3.17 12.48 -20.45
CA GLY A 69 -3.90 13.13 -21.53
C GLY A 69 -5.08 13.94 -21.01
N ASP A 70 -5.88 13.37 -20.11
CA ASP A 70 -7.01 14.06 -19.49
C ASP A 70 -6.57 15.24 -18.63
N LYS A 71 -5.51 15.06 -17.83
CA LYS A 71 -4.94 16.15 -17.03
C LYS A 71 -4.39 17.28 -17.90
N VAL A 72 -3.72 16.96 -19.01
CA VAL A 72 -3.22 17.95 -19.98
C VAL A 72 -4.38 18.71 -20.60
N ARG A 73 -5.46 18.02 -21.02
CA ARG A 73 -6.65 18.66 -21.58
C ARG A 73 -7.31 19.62 -20.59
N ALA A 74 -7.49 19.20 -19.34
CA ALA A 74 -8.04 20.06 -18.29
C ALA A 74 -7.16 21.30 -18.03
N ILE A 75 -5.83 21.14 -18.05
CA ILE A 75 -4.90 22.28 -17.92
C ILE A 75 -5.03 23.22 -19.12
N MET A 76 -5.14 22.68 -20.33
CA MET A 76 -5.29 23.47 -21.54
C MET A 76 -6.60 24.27 -21.54
N GLU A 77 -7.71 23.65 -21.15
CA GLU A 77 -9.01 24.33 -20.97
C GLU A 77 -8.91 25.45 -19.93
N SER A 78 -8.24 25.21 -18.80
CA SER A 78 -8.07 26.25 -17.76
C SER A 78 -7.23 27.45 -18.20
N ARG A 79 -6.48 27.31 -19.30
CA ARG A 79 -5.55 28.31 -19.82
C ARG A 79 -5.95 28.84 -21.20
N ASP A 80 -7.14 28.50 -21.69
CA ASP A 80 -7.58 28.79 -23.07
C ASP A 80 -6.53 28.41 -24.14
N LEU A 81 -5.85 27.28 -23.94
CA LEU A 81 -4.87 26.75 -24.87
C LEU A 81 -5.52 25.71 -25.78
N THR A 82 -5.36 25.85 -27.09
CA THR A 82 -5.79 24.84 -28.07
C THR A 82 -4.61 24.01 -28.53
N ALA A 83 -4.82 22.70 -28.72
CA ALA A 83 -3.79 21.83 -29.31
C ALA A 83 -3.52 22.31 -30.74
N SER A 84 -2.28 22.74 -31.02
CA SER A 84 -1.88 23.07 -32.38
C SER A 84 -1.76 21.79 -33.19
N GLY A 85 -2.74 21.54 -34.06
CA GLY A 85 -2.77 20.38 -34.94
C GLY A 85 -1.60 20.41 -35.93
N LYS A 86 -0.83 19.31 -35.98
CA LYS A 86 0.11 19.01 -37.05
C LYS A 86 -0.67 19.02 -38.37
N LYS A 87 -0.27 19.86 -39.34
CA LYS A 87 -0.78 19.77 -40.73
C LYS A 87 -0.61 18.33 -41.21
N ALA A 88 -1.70 17.71 -41.62
CA ALA A 88 -1.66 16.50 -42.43
C ALA A 88 -0.88 16.81 -43.72
N ALA A 89 0.12 15.97 -44.02
CA ALA A 89 0.89 16.02 -45.25
C ALA A 89 0.07 15.46 -46.42
#